data_AF-A0A955J8T1-F1
#
_entry.id   AF-A0A955J8T1-F1
#
_cell.length_a   1.000
_cell.length_b   1.000
_cell.length_c   1.000
_cell.angle_alpha   90.00
_cell.angle_beta   90.00
_cell.angle_gamma   90.00
#
_symmetry.space_group_name_H-M   'P 1'
#
loop_
_entity.id
_entity.type
_entity.pdbx_description
1 polymer ?
#
loop_
_entity_poly.entity_id
_entity_poly.type
_entity_poly.pdbx_seq_one_letter_code
_entity_poly.pdbx_strand_id
1 'polypeptide(L)'
;MRVRPLLSFLLAAWVAGVTPATADESATALDRFQLFDMDGDGTTEIRSLTRLLAVGHQGPLVVVFVEPRLLEPLEGAEPLRPRLDRLLGDLADEGCRTWLVAADLEPGANHRDGRLVLALREVLRALREERDFVGALLVGHFPDALLVRTCSWRKRGKVVLRKGTPEEHVFEDVRYLRRVPELVAHRADIVLSDLDGRWEDVYVEPKTTLATTMAVFPDGVPAGGGEAVDAEQGEVTFEDFFHVSDGALSVRPADDGDSSPRIVLDDGDADHEVGEADRGSPNRIARPDIVVSRIDARGIALRPRGDVRGADGTPLLDDTGRPQVVSFGEDAHVPHWRDELWEADPVLERQLLAEFLERNHAYRTGASEVAWRPSSLAHGLPSGYAAMAKAADDWVDVDRALDDIQGNATLEDVAGWLTRPAVLRTLRAHSDAWGSVFHKGRLAGLARYVGDAPWGWSPDKASLVPSLDAACRGGKLDWFLLQALWRAGATSTLPAFYVHTGCEGISPPGSRKHSWTHPAYGLRQGAEALLFFGSGLALVGRAKVFYDEPRGFASALKRGASFGEAWARYFVLESEAESWSKVGGDIGRKRSYFWSVLGDWTLRLRRPTR
;
A
#
# COMPACT_ATOMS: atom_id res chain seq x y z
N MET A 1 -29.45 74.21 17.70
CA MET A 1 -28.09 74.27 17.11
C MET A 1 -27.12 73.54 18.02
N ARG A 2 -26.72 72.31 17.64
CA ARG A 2 -25.45 71.62 17.95
C ARG A 2 -25.60 70.18 17.49
N VAL A 3 -25.00 69.90 16.34
CA VAL A 3 -24.91 68.59 15.68
C VAL A 3 -23.87 67.75 16.43
N ARG A 4 -24.17 66.48 16.70
CA ARG A 4 -23.19 65.46 17.13
C ARG A 4 -22.98 64.48 15.97
N PRO A 5 -21.74 64.08 15.65
CA PRO A 5 -21.47 63.21 14.50
C PRO A 5 -21.57 61.72 14.86
N LEU A 6 -21.93 60.93 13.84
CA LEU A 6 -21.88 59.47 13.82
C LEU A 6 -20.44 58.96 13.96
N LEU A 7 -20.24 57.94 14.79
CA LEU A 7 -19.05 57.11 14.82
C LEU A 7 -19.25 55.95 13.82
N SER A 8 -18.51 55.95 12.73
CA SER A 8 -18.41 54.81 11.81
C SER A 8 -17.34 53.84 12.32
N PHE A 9 -17.74 52.59 12.58
CA PHE A 9 -16.82 51.47 12.79
C PHE A 9 -16.23 51.04 11.44
N LEU A 10 -14.91 51.18 11.28
CA LEU A 10 -14.14 50.55 10.21
C LEU A 10 -13.71 49.15 10.69
N LEU A 11 -14.29 48.11 10.09
CA LEU A 11 -13.72 46.76 10.09
C LEU A 11 -12.42 46.79 9.28
N ALA A 12 -11.29 46.64 9.95
CA ALA A 12 -10.03 46.32 9.28
C ALA A 12 -9.99 44.81 9.02
N ALA A 13 -10.20 44.41 7.76
CA ALA A 13 -9.93 43.06 7.31
C ALA A 13 -8.42 42.79 7.43
N TRP A 14 -8.03 41.89 8.34
CA TRP A 14 -6.70 41.29 8.37
C TRP A 14 -6.57 40.34 7.17
N VAL A 15 -6.12 40.88 6.04
CA VAL A 15 -5.56 40.06 4.97
C VAL A 15 -4.14 39.74 5.42
N ALA A 16 -3.91 38.52 5.89
CA ALA A 16 -2.56 37.99 6.07
C ALA A 16 -1.90 38.01 4.69
N GLY A 17 -1.01 38.98 4.49
CA GLY A 17 -0.22 39.08 3.28
C GLY A 17 0.71 37.87 3.20
N VAL A 18 0.47 37.01 2.21
CA VAL A 18 1.47 36.09 1.70
C VAL A 18 2.61 36.97 1.15
N THR A 19 3.64 37.20 1.96
CA THR A 19 4.89 37.74 1.43
C THR A 19 5.46 36.70 0.47
N PRO A 20 5.70 37.04 -0.81
CA PRO A 20 6.42 36.14 -1.69
C PRO A 20 7.78 35.90 -1.05
N ALA A 21 8.07 34.63 -0.74
CA ALA A 21 9.41 34.21 -0.35
C ALA A 21 10.38 34.80 -1.36
N THR A 22 11.36 35.55 -0.87
CA THR A 22 12.52 35.97 -1.64
C THR A 22 13.08 34.74 -2.36
N ALA A 23 13.28 34.86 -3.67
CA ALA A 23 13.92 33.83 -4.47
C ALA A 23 15.33 33.60 -3.91
N ASP A 24 15.49 32.57 -3.06
CA ASP A 24 16.76 32.33 -2.39
C ASP A 24 17.06 30.81 -2.27
N GLU A 25 18.21 30.44 -2.83
CA GLU A 25 19.04 29.24 -2.60
C GLU A 25 18.43 27.83 -2.69
N SER A 26 17.29 27.63 -3.36
CA SER A 26 16.53 26.36 -3.24
C SER A 26 16.11 25.67 -4.54
N ALA A 27 16.67 26.08 -5.68
CA ALA A 27 16.54 25.35 -6.96
C ALA A 27 17.63 24.25 -7.12
N THR A 28 18.78 24.39 -6.47
CA THR A 28 19.99 23.56 -6.70
C THR A 28 19.80 22.05 -6.52
N ALA A 29 19.05 21.62 -5.50
CA ALA A 29 18.87 20.20 -5.21
C ALA A 29 18.08 19.46 -6.30
N LEU A 30 17.02 20.09 -6.81
CA LEU A 30 16.12 19.48 -7.80
C LEU A 30 16.61 19.70 -9.23
N ASP A 31 17.31 20.81 -9.49
CA ASP A 31 17.83 21.14 -10.82
C ASP A 31 18.82 20.10 -11.35
N ARG A 32 19.58 19.44 -10.45
CA ARG A 32 20.52 18.37 -10.84
C ARG A 32 19.83 17.11 -11.35
N PHE A 33 18.52 16.97 -11.12
CA PHE A 33 17.72 15.81 -11.55
C PHE A 33 16.81 16.13 -12.76
N GLN A 34 17.02 17.26 -13.44
CA GLN A 34 16.35 17.49 -14.73
C GLN A 34 16.97 16.57 -15.79
N LEU A 35 16.13 15.85 -16.55
CA LEU A 35 16.56 14.83 -17.51
C LEU A 35 17.56 13.83 -16.89
N PHE A 36 17.29 13.41 -15.65
CA PHE A 36 18.16 12.51 -14.91
C PHE A 36 18.11 11.10 -15.51
N ASP A 37 19.26 10.67 -15.99
CA ASP A 37 19.57 9.32 -16.43
C ASP A 37 20.57 8.74 -15.43
N MET A 38 20.10 7.81 -14.60
CA MET A 38 20.80 7.35 -13.41
C MET A 38 22.02 6.50 -13.74
N ASP A 39 22.01 5.76 -14.86
CA ASP A 39 23.13 4.91 -15.28
C ASP A 39 23.82 5.34 -16.58
N GLY A 40 23.33 6.42 -17.21
CA GLY A 40 23.91 6.98 -18.42
C GLY A 40 23.63 6.12 -19.66
N ASP A 41 22.59 5.29 -19.64
CA ASP A 41 22.23 4.40 -20.76
C ASP A 41 21.50 5.12 -21.92
N GLY A 42 21.18 6.41 -21.73
CA GLY A 42 20.43 7.26 -22.66
C GLY A 42 18.92 7.28 -22.39
N THR A 43 18.43 6.54 -21.40
CA THR A 43 17.04 6.52 -20.94
C THR A 43 16.91 7.36 -19.69
N THR A 44 16.22 8.49 -19.80
CA THR A 44 15.91 9.33 -18.64
C THR A 44 14.91 8.64 -17.73
N GLU A 45 15.19 8.52 -16.42
CA GLU A 45 14.20 8.13 -15.41
C GLU A 45 13.32 9.30 -14.98
N ILE A 46 13.94 10.45 -14.73
CA ILE A 46 13.25 11.66 -14.27
C ILE A 46 13.36 12.72 -15.35
N ARG A 47 12.26 12.97 -16.06
CA ARG A 47 12.21 14.01 -17.10
C ARG A 47 12.35 15.40 -16.49
N SER A 48 11.58 15.67 -15.44
CA SER A 48 11.65 16.94 -14.73
C SER A 48 11.15 16.88 -13.29
N LEU A 49 11.74 17.72 -12.45
CA LEU A 49 11.25 18.03 -11.10
C LEU A 49 11.01 19.53 -11.00
N THR A 50 9.76 19.97 -10.97
CA THR A 50 9.46 21.40 -10.89
C THR A 50 8.88 21.74 -9.54
N ARG A 51 9.61 22.52 -8.74
CA ARG A 51 9.06 23.06 -7.49
C ARG A 51 8.05 24.16 -7.80
N LEU A 52 6.79 23.90 -7.47
CA LEU A 52 5.65 24.75 -7.78
C LEU A 52 5.28 25.73 -6.66
N LEU A 53 5.54 25.33 -5.42
CA LEU A 53 5.25 26.11 -4.22
C LEU A 53 6.17 25.68 -3.08
N ALA A 54 6.51 26.63 -2.22
CA ALA A 54 7.14 26.37 -0.92
C ALA A 54 6.39 27.17 0.15
N VAL A 55 6.04 26.53 1.27
CA VAL A 55 5.36 27.16 2.41
C VAL A 55 6.12 26.84 3.70
N GLY A 56 6.13 27.78 4.64
CA GLY A 56 6.88 27.67 5.89
C GLY A 56 8.38 27.96 5.72
N HIS A 57 9.00 28.48 6.77
CA HIS A 57 10.43 28.88 6.77
C HIS A 57 11.28 28.19 7.85
N GLN A 58 10.65 27.46 8.78
CA GLN A 58 11.32 26.78 9.88
C GLN A 58 10.74 25.38 10.10
N GLY A 59 11.54 24.48 10.68
CA GLY A 59 11.16 23.09 10.95
C GLY A 59 11.62 22.09 9.89
N PRO A 60 11.27 20.81 10.08
CA PRO A 60 11.65 19.74 9.15
C PRO A 60 10.94 19.91 7.80
N LEU A 61 11.60 19.50 6.72
CA LEU A 61 11.07 19.55 5.36
C LEU A 61 10.23 18.31 5.06
N VAL A 62 8.99 18.53 4.62
CA VAL A 62 8.10 17.55 4.00
C VAL A 62 7.91 17.91 2.54
N VAL A 63 8.06 16.96 1.63
CA VAL A 63 7.85 17.20 0.18
C VAL A 63 6.61 16.48 -0.31
N VAL A 64 5.71 17.22 -0.94
CA VAL A 64 4.55 16.67 -1.66
C VAL A 64 4.93 16.58 -3.13
N PHE A 65 5.21 15.36 -3.60
CA PHE A 65 5.35 15.09 -5.03
C PHE A 65 3.97 14.86 -5.63
N VAL A 66 3.73 15.44 -6.81
CA VAL A 66 2.47 15.28 -7.53
C VAL A 66 2.73 14.88 -8.98
N GLU A 67 1.98 13.90 -9.47
CA GLU A 67 1.96 13.51 -10.89
C GLU A 67 1.48 14.72 -11.73
N PRO A 68 2.26 15.24 -12.70
CA PRO A 68 1.93 16.45 -13.44
C PRO A 68 0.55 16.45 -14.09
N ARG A 69 0.09 15.30 -14.61
CA ARG A 69 -1.24 15.10 -15.20
C ARG A 69 -2.38 15.53 -14.27
N LEU A 70 -2.21 15.45 -12.96
CA LEU A 70 -3.22 15.87 -11.97
C LEU A 70 -3.37 17.40 -11.85
N LEU A 71 -2.39 18.16 -12.35
CA LEU A 71 -2.37 19.62 -12.31
C LEU A 71 -2.94 20.28 -13.56
N GLU A 72 -3.02 19.54 -14.67
CA GLU A 72 -3.58 20.03 -15.92
C GLU A 72 -5.09 20.32 -15.78
N PRO A 73 -5.68 21.25 -16.53
CA PRO A 73 -7.15 21.38 -16.57
C PRO A 73 -7.81 20.10 -17.10
N LEU A 74 -8.92 19.66 -16.48
CA LEU A 74 -9.73 18.54 -16.97
C LEU A 74 -11.21 18.93 -16.95
N GLU A 75 -11.88 18.78 -18.09
CA GLU A 75 -13.31 19.05 -18.20
C GLU A 75 -14.14 18.16 -17.25
N GLY A 76 -15.10 18.74 -16.54
CA GLY A 76 -15.95 18.03 -15.58
C GLY A 76 -15.29 17.76 -14.23
N ALA A 77 -14.03 18.13 -14.02
CA ALA A 77 -13.33 17.96 -12.74
C ALA A 77 -12.86 19.29 -12.15
N GLU A 78 -12.93 19.42 -10.83
CA GLU A 78 -12.34 20.58 -10.14
C GLU A 78 -10.81 20.52 -10.17
N PRO A 79 -10.12 21.68 -10.22
CA PRO A 79 -8.67 21.72 -10.09
C PRO A 79 -8.20 21.21 -8.73
N LEU A 80 -7.19 20.33 -8.72
CA LEU A 80 -6.58 19.81 -7.49
C LEU A 80 -5.59 20.80 -6.87
N ARG A 81 -4.99 21.68 -7.67
CA ARG A 81 -3.91 22.58 -7.23
C ARG A 81 -4.26 23.40 -5.96
N PRO A 82 -5.42 24.07 -5.86
CA PRO A 82 -5.76 24.82 -4.65
C PRO A 82 -5.84 23.98 -3.38
N ARG A 83 -6.20 22.69 -3.50
CA ARG A 83 -6.27 21.75 -2.36
C ARG A 83 -4.89 21.26 -1.94
N LEU A 84 -3.99 21.05 -2.90
CA LEU A 84 -2.58 20.74 -2.63
C LEU A 84 -1.88 21.94 -1.97
N ASP A 85 -2.10 23.15 -2.45
CA ASP A 85 -1.56 24.36 -1.83
C ASP A 85 -2.05 24.51 -0.38
N ARG A 86 -3.32 24.16 -0.12
CA ARG A 86 -3.89 24.14 1.24
C ARG A 86 -3.24 23.08 2.12
N LEU A 87 -3.04 21.86 1.63
CA LEU A 87 -2.32 20.80 2.36
C LEU A 87 -0.92 21.27 2.77
N LEU A 88 -0.20 21.98 1.89
CA LEU A 88 1.10 22.57 2.22
C LEU A 88 1.00 23.60 3.35
N GLY A 89 -0.05 24.43 3.33
CA GLY A 89 -0.36 25.38 4.40
C GLY A 89 -0.64 24.68 5.72
N ASP A 90 -1.51 23.67 5.73
CA ASP A 90 -1.86 22.91 6.94
C ASP A 90 -0.64 22.24 7.56
N LEU A 91 0.22 21.62 6.74
CA LEU A 91 1.49 21.04 7.17
C LEU A 91 2.47 22.09 7.73
N ALA A 92 2.48 23.30 7.15
CA ALA A 92 3.30 24.40 7.64
C ALA A 92 2.79 24.95 8.98
N ASP A 93 1.47 25.02 9.16
CA ASP A 93 0.83 25.38 10.44
C ASP A 93 1.14 24.35 11.54
N GLU A 94 1.41 23.09 11.17
CA GLU A 94 1.92 22.04 12.06
C GLU A 94 3.44 22.11 12.30
N GLY A 95 4.11 23.14 11.78
CA GLY A 95 5.53 23.42 12.04
C GLY A 95 6.50 22.80 11.04
N CYS A 96 6.04 22.38 9.86
CA CYS A 96 6.92 21.90 8.79
C CYS A 96 7.31 23.01 7.81
N ARG A 97 8.45 22.84 7.13
CA ARG A 97 8.66 23.44 5.82
C ARG A 97 8.10 22.49 4.77
N THR A 98 7.43 23.02 3.75
CA THR A 98 6.72 22.18 2.80
C THR A 98 6.98 22.61 1.37
N TRP A 99 7.28 21.66 0.49
CA TRP A 99 7.42 21.89 -0.95
C TRP A 99 6.39 21.10 -1.73
N LEU A 100 5.84 21.70 -2.78
CA LEU A 100 5.03 21.03 -3.78
C LEU A 100 5.90 20.89 -5.03
N VAL A 101 6.14 19.66 -5.46
CA VAL A 101 7.01 19.34 -6.58
C VAL A 101 6.21 18.52 -7.60
N ALA A 102 6.06 19.04 -8.81
CA ALA A 102 5.60 18.21 -9.93
C ALA A 102 6.75 17.29 -10.35
N ALA A 103 6.52 15.98 -10.36
CA ALA A 103 7.51 14.98 -10.72
C ALA A 103 7.09 14.26 -12.01
N ASP A 104 7.72 14.62 -13.12
CA ASP A 104 7.51 13.96 -14.41
C ASP A 104 8.53 12.82 -14.55
N LEU A 105 8.03 11.59 -14.43
CA LEU A 105 8.82 10.37 -14.57
C LEU A 105 8.63 9.79 -15.97
N GLU A 106 9.68 9.22 -16.53
CA GLU A 106 9.58 8.53 -17.82
C GLU A 106 8.81 7.21 -17.63
N PRO A 107 7.63 7.06 -18.24
CA PRO A 107 6.85 5.84 -18.11
C PRO A 107 7.54 4.61 -18.71
N GLY A 108 8.45 4.80 -19.69
CA GLY A 108 9.19 3.74 -20.37
C GLY A 108 8.30 2.74 -21.12
N ALA A 109 8.88 1.97 -22.04
CA ALA A 109 8.18 0.83 -22.66
C ALA A 109 8.40 -0.49 -21.89
N ASN A 110 9.43 -0.53 -21.04
CA ASN A 110 9.87 -1.73 -20.32
C ASN A 110 9.48 -1.64 -18.84
N HIS A 111 9.41 -2.79 -18.18
CA HIS A 111 9.24 -2.86 -16.72
C HIS A 111 10.54 -2.45 -16.04
N ARG A 112 10.59 -1.21 -15.52
CA ARG A 112 11.76 -0.59 -14.86
C ARG A 112 11.30 0.23 -13.64
N ASP A 113 10.25 -0.24 -12.97
CA ASP A 113 9.66 0.45 -11.82
C ASP A 113 10.70 0.56 -10.69
N GLY A 114 11.51 -0.48 -10.46
CA GLY A 114 12.58 -0.47 -9.47
C GLY A 114 13.67 0.56 -9.78
N ARG A 115 14.02 0.75 -11.07
CA ARG A 115 14.95 1.78 -11.53
C ARG A 115 14.43 3.18 -11.25
N LEU A 116 13.16 3.45 -11.59
CA LEU A 116 12.52 4.74 -11.33
C LEU A 116 12.41 5.02 -9.82
N VAL A 117 12.17 3.99 -9.01
CA VAL A 117 12.21 4.07 -7.54
C VAL A 117 13.60 4.48 -7.04
N LEU A 118 14.68 3.89 -7.56
CA LEU A 118 16.05 4.27 -7.20
C LEU A 118 16.37 5.71 -7.62
N ALA A 119 15.95 6.13 -8.81
CA ALA A 119 16.12 7.51 -9.25
C ALA A 119 15.40 8.51 -8.33
N LEU A 120 14.16 8.21 -7.94
CA LEU A 120 13.43 9.00 -6.93
C LEU A 120 14.18 8.99 -5.59
N ARG A 121 14.71 7.85 -5.16
CA ARG A 121 15.48 7.73 -3.91
C ARG A 121 16.71 8.64 -3.90
N GLU A 122 17.41 8.78 -5.03
CA GLU A 122 18.54 9.72 -5.16
C GLU A 122 18.11 11.19 -4.93
N VAL A 123 16.91 11.56 -5.38
CA VAL A 123 16.32 12.87 -5.06
C VAL A 123 16.10 13.02 -3.55
N LEU A 124 15.55 11.99 -2.90
CA LEU A 124 15.28 12.00 -1.47
C LEU A 124 16.57 12.07 -0.63
N ARG A 125 17.63 11.37 -1.06
CA ARG A 125 18.99 11.46 -0.51
C ARG A 125 19.53 12.89 -0.60
N ALA A 126 19.45 13.50 -1.79
CA ALA A 126 19.87 14.89 -2.00
C ALA A 126 19.17 15.86 -1.04
N LEU A 127 17.86 15.71 -0.90
CA LEU A 127 17.06 16.55 0.00
C LEU A 127 17.46 16.36 1.47
N ARG A 128 17.80 15.13 1.87
CA ARG A 128 18.27 14.82 3.23
C ARG A 128 19.66 15.37 3.53
N GLU A 129 20.55 15.39 2.55
CA GLU A 129 21.89 15.97 2.69
C GLU A 129 21.84 17.50 2.81
N GLU A 130 20.99 18.14 2.02
CA GLU A 130 20.92 19.60 1.94
C GLU A 130 19.98 20.23 2.99
N ARG A 131 19.03 19.46 3.53
CA ARG A 131 17.94 19.96 4.38
C ARG A 131 17.58 18.95 5.47
N ASP A 132 16.90 19.42 6.51
CA ASP A 132 16.29 18.57 7.54
C ASP A 132 15.02 17.87 6.99
N PHE A 133 15.19 17.04 5.98
CA PHE A 133 14.11 16.36 5.27
C PHE A 133 13.64 15.11 6.04
N VAL A 134 12.34 15.01 6.29
CA VAL A 134 11.75 13.94 7.14
C VAL A 134 10.80 13.00 6.40
N GLY A 135 10.40 13.33 5.17
CA GLY A 135 9.55 12.44 4.38
C GLY A 135 8.77 13.10 3.26
N ALA A 136 8.12 12.26 2.47
CA ALA A 136 7.41 12.65 1.27
C ALA A 136 5.99 12.07 1.21
N LEU A 137 5.09 12.84 0.58
CA LEU A 137 3.77 12.38 0.14
C LEU A 137 3.80 12.29 -1.39
N LEU A 138 3.52 11.11 -1.94
CA LEU A 138 3.41 10.89 -3.39
C LEU A 138 1.92 10.94 -3.79
N VAL A 139 1.49 11.99 -4.45
CA VAL A 139 0.10 12.21 -4.88
C VAL A 139 -0.06 11.94 -6.37
N GLY A 140 -0.77 10.86 -6.70
CA GLY A 140 -0.92 10.35 -8.06
C GLY A 140 -0.28 8.99 -8.24
N HIS A 141 -0.13 8.58 -9.50
CA HIS A 141 0.38 7.25 -9.83
C HIS A 141 1.92 7.29 -9.89
N PHE A 142 2.59 6.42 -9.12
CA PHE A 142 4.05 6.37 -9.01
C PHE A 142 4.54 4.90 -8.99
N PRO A 143 5.77 4.60 -9.44
CA PRO A 143 6.33 3.25 -9.48
C PRO A 143 6.48 2.63 -8.08
N ASP A 144 6.31 1.31 -7.97
CA ASP A 144 6.48 0.56 -6.72
C ASP A 144 7.75 -0.29 -6.73
N ALA A 145 8.33 -0.51 -5.55
CA ALA A 145 9.44 -1.45 -5.39
C ALA A 145 8.93 -2.88 -5.18
N LEU A 146 9.32 -3.79 -6.07
CA LEU A 146 9.01 -5.20 -5.99
C LEU A 146 10.15 -5.96 -5.29
N LEU A 147 9.87 -6.62 -4.16
CA LEU A 147 10.87 -7.25 -3.31
C LEU A 147 10.80 -8.77 -3.42
N VAL A 148 11.89 -9.39 -3.89
CA VAL A 148 12.10 -10.85 -3.87
C VAL A 148 13.08 -11.18 -2.76
N ARG A 149 12.80 -12.22 -1.99
CA ARG A 149 13.71 -12.67 -0.93
C ARG A 149 13.97 -14.16 -1.03
N THR A 150 15.22 -14.54 -0.84
CA THR A 150 15.65 -15.94 -0.78
C THR A 150 16.28 -16.18 0.58
N CYS A 151 15.71 -17.09 1.38
CA CYS A 151 16.30 -17.48 2.66
C CYS A 151 16.43 -19.00 2.77
N SER A 152 17.46 -19.45 3.48
CA SER A 152 17.70 -20.85 3.81
C SER A 152 16.77 -21.31 4.95
N TRP A 153 15.53 -21.69 4.62
CA TRP A 153 14.52 -22.04 5.63
C TRP A 153 14.70 -23.48 6.12
N ARG A 154 15.00 -23.62 7.42
CA ARG A 154 15.17 -24.93 8.06
C ARG A 154 13.83 -25.41 8.62
N LYS A 155 13.30 -26.50 8.07
CA LYS A 155 11.94 -26.99 8.34
C LYS A 155 11.94 -28.41 8.90
N ARG A 156 10.80 -28.81 9.47
CA ARG A 156 10.44 -30.19 9.82
C ARG A 156 9.09 -30.53 9.24
N GLY A 157 8.94 -31.76 8.79
CA GLY A 157 7.67 -32.35 8.44
C GLY A 157 7.75 -33.03 7.08
N LYS A 158 6.58 -33.16 6.45
CA LYS A 158 6.47 -33.74 5.12
C LYS A 158 7.12 -32.85 4.06
N VAL A 159 7.91 -33.46 3.19
CA VAL A 159 8.42 -32.85 1.95
C VAL A 159 8.34 -33.87 0.82
N VAL A 160 7.99 -33.39 -0.38
CA VAL A 160 7.95 -34.21 -1.59
C VAL A 160 8.95 -33.62 -2.56
N LEU A 161 9.96 -34.40 -2.92
CA LEU A 161 10.93 -34.02 -3.95
C LEU A 161 10.49 -34.56 -5.31
N ARG A 162 10.78 -33.83 -6.38
CA ARG A 162 10.47 -34.15 -7.78
C ARG A 162 8.99 -34.53 -7.98
N LYS A 163 8.11 -33.75 -7.33
CA LYS A 163 6.67 -34.01 -7.33
C LYS A 163 6.11 -34.10 -8.76
N GLY A 164 5.38 -35.16 -9.05
CA GLY A 164 4.73 -35.42 -10.34
C GLY A 164 5.64 -36.07 -11.39
N THR A 165 6.87 -36.47 -11.04
CA THR A 165 7.78 -37.19 -11.96
C THR A 165 7.91 -38.67 -11.55
N PRO A 166 8.47 -39.54 -12.41
CA PRO A 166 8.79 -40.92 -12.04
C PRO A 166 9.77 -41.06 -10.86
N GLU A 167 10.50 -39.98 -10.54
CA GLU A 167 11.48 -39.90 -9.47
C GLU A 167 10.93 -39.18 -8.22
N GLU A 168 9.60 -39.01 -8.14
CA GLU A 168 8.94 -38.44 -6.96
C GLU A 168 9.29 -39.24 -5.71
N HIS A 169 9.76 -38.54 -4.68
CA HIS A 169 10.10 -39.16 -3.42
C HIS A 169 9.47 -38.40 -2.25
N VAL A 170 8.70 -39.12 -1.43
CA VAL A 170 7.98 -38.55 -0.29
C VAL A 170 8.73 -38.87 0.98
N PHE A 171 9.17 -37.83 1.69
CA PHE A 171 9.78 -37.94 3.00
C PHE A 171 8.79 -37.48 4.06
N GLU A 172 8.54 -38.33 5.06
CA GLU A 172 7.63 -38.05 6.18
C GLU A 172 8.44 -37.76 7.46
N ASP A 173 8.01 -36.73 8.20
CA ASP A 173 8.63 -36.26 9.46
C ASP A 173 10.16 -36.08 9.44
N VAL A 174 10.72 -35.60 8.32
CA VAL A 174 12.15 -35.31 8.19
C VAL A 174 12.47 -33.86 8.52
N ARG A 175 13.74 -33.56 8.78
CA ARG A 175 14.26 -32.19 8.69
C ARG A 175 14.69 -31.94 7.25
N TYR A 176 14.38 -30.77 6.74
CA TYR A 176 14.76 -30.40 5.40
C TYR A 176 15.05 -28.91 5.31
N LEU A 177 15.93 -28.56 4.39
CA LEU A 177 16.21 -27.21 3.98
C LEU A 177 15.33 -26.86 2.78
N ARG A 178 14.73 -25.67 2.80
CA ARG A 178 14.06 -25.07 1.64
C ARG A 178 14.65 -23.70 1.39
N ARG A 179 15.33 -23.53 0.27
CA ARG A 179 15.81 -22.24 -0.22
C ARG A 179 15.11 -21.94 -1.54
N VAL A 180 14.09 -21.08 -1.49
CA VAL A 180 13.29 -20.71 -2.66
C VAL A 180 13.19 -19.18 -2.69
N PRO A 181 13.55 -18.51 -3.80
CA PRO A 181 13.27 -17.11 -4.00
C PRO A 181 11.75 -16.92 -4.07
N GLU A 182 11.23 -16.05 -3.22
CA GLU A 182 9.82 -15.74 -3.17
C GLU A 182 9.62 -14.26 -3.40
N LEU A 183 8.57 -13.90 -4.12
CA LEU A 183 8.09 -12.53 -4.04
C LEU A 183 7.56 -12.28 -2.64
N VAL A 184 8.18 -11.34 -1.94
CA VAL A 184 7.90 -11.04 -0.54
C VAL A 184 7.26 -9.69 -0.31
N ALA A 185 7.28 -8.79 -1.28
CA ALA A 185 6.41 -7.62 -1.25
C ALA A 185 6.18 -7.13 -2.67
N HIS A 186 4.92 -6.91 -3.04
CA HIS A 186 4.57 -6.29 -4.32
C HIS A 186 4.74 -4.76 -4.32
N ARG A 187 4.90 -4.18 -3.13
CA ARG A 187 5.15 -2.77 -2.83
C ARG A 187 5.99 -2.75 -1.56
N ALA A 188 7.14 -2.09 -1.58
CA ALA A 188 8.04 -1.99 -0.44
C ALA A 188 8.59 -0.56 -0.31
N ASP A 189 7.87 0.32 0.38
CA ASP A 189 8.29 1.73 0.51
C ASP A 189 9.52 1.92 1.40
N ILE A 190 9.99 0.85 2.07
CA ILE A 190 11.30 0.85 2.74
C ILE A 190 12.43 1.20 1.78
N VAL A 191 12.35 0.82 0.49
CA VAL A 191 13.38 1.17 -0.50
C VAL A 191 13.50 2.68 -0.69
N LEU A 192 12.38 3.41 -0.68
CA LEU A 192 12.37 4.88 -0.75
C LEU A 192 12.68 5.53 0.61
N SER A 193 12.36 4.86 1.70
CA SER A 193 12.40 5.43 3.05
C SER A 193 13.73 5.26 3.76
N ASP A 194 14.46 4.18 3.46
CA ASP A 194 15.84 3.95 3.88
C ASP A 194 16.77 4.64 2.88
N LEU A 195 17.47 5.69 3.31
CA LEU A 195 18.33 6.52 2.47
C LEU A 195 19.80 6.11 2.57
N ASP A 196 20.23 5.39 3.60
CA ASP A 196 21.62 4.93 3.73
C ASP A 196 21.86 3.47 3.31
N GLY A 197 20.77 2.72 3.08
CA GLY A 197 20.79 1.36 2.58
C GLY A 197 21.39 1.20 1.18
N ARG A 198 21.80 -0.03 0.88
CA ARG A 198 22.48 -0.44 -0.35
C ARG A 198 21.51 -1.08 -1.34
N TRP A 199 20.38 -0.42 -1.58
CA TRP A 199 19.31 -0.96 -2.42
C TRP A 199 19.70 -1.12 -3.88
N GLU A 200 20.62 -0.27 -4.37
CA GLU A 200 21.17 -0.34 -5.72
C GLU A 200 21.93 -1.65 -5.95
N ASP A 201 22.63 -2.16 -4.93
CA ASP A 201 23.44 -3.38 -5.02
C ASP A 201 22.60 -4.65 -5.08
N VAL A 202 21.34 -4.58 -4.65
CA VAL A 202 20.40 -5.69 -4.67
C VAL A 202 19.33 -5.54 -5.73
N TYR A 203 19.35 -4.47 -6.52
CA TYR A 203 18.41 -4.27 -7.61
C TYR A 203 18.79 -5.11 -8.84
N VAL A 204 17.81 -5.80 -9.39
CA VAL A 204 17.94 -6.68 -10.55
C VAL A 204 16.87 -6.28 -11.57
N GLU A 205 17.30 -5.47 -12.54
CA GLU A 205 16.45 -5.01 -13.62
C GLU A 205 16.10 -6.12 -14.64
N PRO A 206 17.08 -6.85 -15.24
CA PRO A 206 16.75 -7.77 -16.31
C PRO A 206 15.98 -8.98 -15.78
N LYS A 207 15.20 -9.59 -16.66
CA LYS A 207 14.58 -10.89 -16.42
C LYS A 207 15.64 -11.92 -16.03
N THR A 208 15.59 -12.36 -14.77
CA THR A 208 16.63 -13.17 -14.12
C THR A 208 16.02 -14.42 -13.52
N THR A 209 16.67 -15.56 -13.80
CA THR A 209 16.30 -16.86 -13.23
C THR A 209 17.13 -17.13 -11.99
N LEU A 210 16.45 -17.37 -10.87
CA LEU A 210 17.05 -17.64 -9.57
C LEU A 210 16.86 -19.11 -9.20
N ALA A 211 17.91 -19.71 -8.65
CA ALA A 211 17.90 -21.11 -8.25
C ALA A 211 17.03 -21.36 -7.01
N THR A 212 16.42 -22.53 -6.98
CA THR A 212 15.71 -23.12 -5.83
C THR A 212 16.42 -24.39 -5.39
N THR A 213 16.37 -24.70 -4.10
CA THR A 213 16.90 -25.95 -3.56
C THR A 213 16.04 -26.45 -2.42
N MET A 214 15.69 -27.74 -2.47
CA MET A 214 15.21 -28.49 -1.32
C MET A 214 16.19 -29.63 -1.01
N ALA A 215 16.54 -29.83 0.25
CA ALA A 215 17.48 -30.89 0.64
C ALA A 215 17.06 -31.52 1.96
N VAL A 216 17.12 -32.85 2.05
CA VAL A 216 16.63 -33.64 3.18
C VAL A 216 17.79 -34.11 4.06
N PHE A 217 17.62 -33.95 5.37
CA PHE A 217 18.60 -34.32 6.39
C PHE A 217 17.89 -35.09 7.52
N PRO A 218 18.01 -36.42 7.60
CA PRO A 218 17.33 -37.20 8.64
C PRO A 218 17.67 -36.75 10.06
N ASP A 219 18.94 -36.42 10.30
CA ASP A 219 19.47 -36.09 11.64
C ASP A 219 19.49 -34.57 11.94
N GLY A 220 18.91 -33.75 11.06
CA GLY A 220 18.89 -32.29 11.19
C GLY A 220 19.74 -31.57 10.18
N VAL A 221 19.33 -30.34 9.84
CA VAL A 221 20.06 -29.48 8.88
C VAL A 221 21.26 -28.84 9.60
N PRO A 222 22.52 -29.19 9.27
CA PRO A 222 23.68 -28.60 9.93
C PRO A 222 23.79 -27.10 9.59
N ALA A 223 24.38 -26.31 10.48
CA ALA A 223 24.48 -24.86 10.31
C ALA A 223 25.18 -24.47 9.00
N GLY A 224 26.35 -25.05 8.71
CA GLY A 224 27.11 -24.84 7.46
C GLY A 224 26.72 -25.77 6.30
N GLY A 225 25.60 -26.50 6.42
CA GLY A 225 25.25 -27.59 5.50
C GLY A 225 26.03 -28.89 5.77
N GLY A 226 25.73 -29.93 5.01
CA GLY A 226 26.30 -31.27 5.14
C GLY A 226 25.82 -32.20 4.04
N GLU A 227 26.09 -33.50 4.19
CA GLU A 227 25.54 -34.54 3.32
C GLU A 227 24.01 -34.58 3.49
N ALA A 228 23.30 -34.41 2.37
CA ALA A 228 21.86 -34.59 2.29
C ALA A 228 21.58 -35.98 1.72
N VAL A 229 20.59 -36.67 2.25
CA VAL A 229 20.18 -37.98 1.70
C VAL A 229 19.52 -37.85 0.34
N ASP A 230 18.97 -36.69 0.06
CA ASP A 230 18.35 -36.35 -1.21
C ASP A 230 18.26 -34.83 -1.34
N ALA A 231 18.35 -34.33 -2.58
CA ALA A 231 18.17 -32.93 -2.89
C ALA A 231 17.50 -32.75 -4.26
N GLU A 232 16.76 -31.66 -4.40
CA GLU A 232 16.15 -31.21 -5.65
C GLU A 232 16.56 -29.77 -5.90
N GLN A 233 16.99 -29.50 -7.13
CA GLN A 233 17.22 -28.15 -7.64
C GLN A 233 16.18 -27.83 -8.71
N GLY A 234 15.78 -26.57 -8.76
CA GLY A 234 14.88 -26.02 -9.76
C GLY A 234 15.08 -24.53 -9.86
N GLU A 235 14.20 -23.83 -10.55
CA GLU A 235 14.41 -22.42 -10.89
C GLU A 235 13.10 -21.63 -10.88
N VAL A 236 13.19 -20.32 -10.62
CA VAL A 236 12.07 -19.37 -10.71
C VAL A 236 12.57 -18.05 -11.31
N THR A 237 11.78 -17.45 -12.19
CA THR A 237 12.17 -16.23 -12.91
C THR A 237 11.40 -15.01 -12.38
N PHE A 238 12.14 -13.91 -12.21
CA PHE A 238 11.62 -12.58 -11.88
C PHE A 238 12.21 -11.55 -12.84
N GLU A 239 11.64 -10.35 -12.87
CA GLU A 239 12.09 -9.21 -13.67
C GLU A 239 11.78 -7.95 -12.85
N ASP A 240 12.65 -6.95 -12.92
CA ASP A 240 12.51 -5.66 -12.22
C ASP A 240 12.20 -5.81 -10.72
N PHE A 241 13.21 -6.20 -9.95
CA PHE A 241 13.03 -6.51 -8.53
C PHE A 241 14.26 -6.22 -7.67
N PHE A 242 14.04 -6.03 -6.38
CA PHE A 242 15.09 -5.98 -5.37
C PHE A 242 15.26 -7.37 -4.75
N HIS A 243 16.45 -7.96 -4.88
CA HIS A 243 16.76 -9.30 -4.39
C HIS A 243 17.45 -9.29 -3.03
N VAL A 244 16.68 -9.52 -1.98
CA VAL A 244 17.25 -9.74 -0.64
C VAL A 244 17.63 -11.21 -0.48
N SER A 245 18.90 -11.54 -0.72
CA SER A 245 19.45 -12.85 -0.43
C SER A 245 19.90 -12.94 1.03
N ASP A 246 19.29 -13.86 1.77
CA ASP A 246 19.65 -14.18 3.14
C ASP A 246 20.39 -15.53 3.17
N GLY A 247 21.72 -15.46 3.16
CA GLY A 247 22.63 -16.58 3.11
C GLY A 247 22.92 -17.05 1.69
N ALA A 248 24.08 -17.68 1.49
CA ALA A 248 24.43 -18.40 0.27
C ALA A 248 24.23 -19.91 0.43
N LEU A 249 24.03 -20.57 -0.72
CA LEU A 249 23.94 -22.02 -0.81
C LEU A 249 24.66 -22.49 -2.08
N SER A 250 25.45 -23.56 -1.95
CA SER A 250 25.91 -24.33 -3.09
C SER A 250 25.61 -25.82 -2.89
N VAL A 251 25.33 -26.52 -3.98
CA VAL A 251 25.17 -27.97 -4.01
C VAL A 251 26.38 -28.54 -4.72
N ARG A 252 27.13 -29.40 -4.04
CA ARG A 252 28.23 -30.14 -4.62
C ARG A 252 27.77 -31.55 -4.97
N PRO A 253 28.16 -32.07 -6.15
CA PRO A 253 27.94 -33.48 -6.46
C PRO A 253 28.64 -34.34 -5.39
N ALA A 254 28.14 -35.55 -5.22
CA ALA A 254 28.77 -36.53 -4.37
C ALA A 254 30.20 -36.84 -4.87
N ASP A 255 31.12 -37.13 -3.95
CA ASP A 255 32.47 -37.58 -4.31
C ASP A 255 32.40 -38.96 -5.00
N ASP A 256 33.41 -39.33 -5.81
CA ASP A 256 33.43 -40.60 -6.54
C ASP A 256 33.22 -41.81 -5.60
N GLY A 257 32.04 -42.44 -5.70
CA GLY A 257 31.64 -43.60 -4.89
C GLY A 257 30.54 -43.32 -3.85
N ASP A 258 30.17 -42.07 -3.62
CA ASP A 258 29.01 -41.67 -2.82
C ASP A 258 27.86 -41.24 -3.76
N SER A 259 26.61 -41.44 -3.34
CA SER A 259 25.40 -41.02 -4.08
C SER A 259 24.76 -39.76 -3.49
N SER A 260 25.26 -39.26 -2.35
CA SER A 260 24.59 -38.24 -1.54
C SER A 260 25.06 -36.83 -1.90
N PRO A 261 24.18 -35.90 -2.32
CA PRO A 261 24.56 -34.53 -2.59
C PRO A 261 25.02 -33.82 -1.32
N ARG A 262 26.08 -33.01 -1.43
CA ARG A 262 26.57 -32.20 -0.30
C ARG A 262 26.10 -30.76 -0.41
N ILE A 263 25.38 -30.29 0.60
CA ILE A 263 24.93 -28.89 0.71
C ILE A 263 25.95 -28.09 1.50
N VAL A 264 26.32 -26.92 1.01
CA VAL A 264 27.15 -25.94 1.73
C VAL A 264 26.33 -24.67 1.93
N LEU A 265 26.23 -24.22 3.18
CA LEU A 265 25.51 -23.02 3.57
C LEU A 265 26.47 -21.99 4.15
N ASP A 266 26.27 -20.74 3.75
CA ASP A 266 26.88 -19.58 4.40
C ASP A 266 25.78 -18.61 4.81
N ASP A 267 25.30 -18.72 6.05
CA ASP A 267 24.29 -17.81 6.59
C ASP A 267 24.85 -16.39 6.82
N GLY A 268 26.18 -16.21 6.76
CA GLY A 268 26.83 -14.90 6.88
C GLY A 268 26.77 -14.06 5.61
N ASP A 269 26.58 -14.69 4.44
CA ASP A 269 26.38 -14.03 3.15
C ASP A 269 24.93 -13.52 3.04
N ALA A 270 24.63 -12.49 3.82
CA ALA A 270 23.29 -11.96 3.99
C ALA A 270 23.32 -10.45 4.23
N ASP A 271 22.12 -9.85 4.24
CA ASP A 271 21.93 -8.44 4.65
C ASP A 271 22.65 -7.44 3.75
N HIS A 272 22.74 -7.78 2.46
CA HIS A 272 23.41 -6.97 1.45
C HIS A 272 22.76 -5.61 1.23
N GLU A 273 21.45 -5.51 1.48
CA GLU A 273 20.71 -4.24 1.35
C GLU A 273 20.98 -3.28 2.52
N VAL A 274 21.52 -3.78 3.63
CA VAL A 274 21.61 -3.04 4.89
C VAL A 274 22.79 -2.06 4.88
N GLY A 275 22.49 -0.79 5.19
CA GLY A 275 23.45 0.30 5.34
C GLY A 275 24.41 0.10 6.53
N GLU A 276 25.47 0.91 6.59
CA GLU A 276 26.51 0.76 7.62
C GLU A 276 25.97 0.92 9.05
N ALA A 277 25.08 1.89 9.26
CA ALA A 277 24.48 2.17 10.57
C ALA A 277 23.68 0.98 11.13
N ASP A 278 23.06 0.20 10.24
CA ASP A 278 22.14 -0.87 10.61
C ASP A 278 22.82 -2.23 10.81
N ARG A 279 24.05 -2.42 10.30
CA ARG A 279 24.84 -3.66 10.46
C ARG A 279 25.18 -3.99 11.92
N GLY A 280 25.25 -2.97 12.77
CA GLY A 280 25.48 -3.11 14.21
C GLY A 280 24.27 -3.59 15.00
N SER A 281 23.08 -3.61 14.40
CA SER A 281 21.84 -4.02 15.09
C SER A 281 21.81 -5.53 15.34
N PRO A 282 21.20 -6.01 16.46
CA PRO A 282 21.02 -7.43 16.73
C PRO A 282 20.32 -8.19 15.60
N ASN A 283 19.28 -7.59 15.02
CA ASN A 283 18.66 -8.05 13.78
C ASN A 283 18.97 -7.02 12.69
N ARG A 284 19.87 -7.39 11.78
CA ARG A 284 20.32 -6.53 10.68
C ARG A 284 19.23 -6.41 9.64
N ILE A 285 18.56 -5.26 9.64
CA ILE A 285 17.54 -4.90 8.67
C ILE A 285 17.71 -3.42 8.34
N ALA A 286 17.38 -3.04 7.11
CA ALA A 286 17.18 -1.67 6.69
C ALA A 286 16.10 -1.01 7.55
N ARG A 287 16.34 0.23 7.94
CA ARG A 287 15.38 1.06 8.68
C ARG A 287 15.08 2.33 7.90
N PRO A 288 13.84 2.85 8.00
CA PRO A 288 13.49 4.10 7.36
C PRO A 288 14.19 5.28 8.06
N ASP A 289 14.89 6.11 7.28
CA ASP A 289 15.43 7.41 7.69
C ASP A 289 14.37 8.52 7.61
N ILE A 290 13.44 8.35 6.67
CA ILE A 290 12.31 9.24 6.39
C ILE A 290 11.03 8.40 6.27
N VAL A 291 9.87 9.04 6.12
CA VAL A 291 8.64 8.33 5.76
C VAL A 291 8.19 8.72 4.36
N VAL A 292 7.90 7.72 3.53
CA VAL A 292 7.24 7.92 2.24
C VAL A 292 5.88 7.22 2.26
N SER A 293 4.85 7.91 1.80
CA SER A 293 3.52 7.32 1.59
C SER A 293 2.90 7.74 0.26
N ARG A 294 1.89 6.98 -0.16
CA ARG A 294 1.22 7.11 -1.47
C ARG A 294 -0.25 7.48 -1.33
N ILE A 295 -0.71 8.39 -2.16
CA ILE A 295 -2.10 8.83 -2.28
C ILE A 295 -2.50 8.69 -3.75
N ASP A 296 -3.06 7.54 -4.09
CA ASP A 296 -3.34 7.14 -5.47
C ASP A 296 -4.77 6.62 -5.60
N ALA A 297 -5.58 7.33 -6.39
CA ALA A 297 -6.95 6.96 -6.69
C ALA A 297 -7.11 6.34 -8.10
N ARG A 298 -6.05 6.29 -8.91
CA ARG A 298 -6.15 5.97 -10.34
C ARG A 298 -6.70 4.57 -10.57
N GLY A 299 -6.18 3.58 -9.84
CA GLY A 299 -6.59 2.17 -9.98
C GLY A 299 -8.03 1.89 -9.56
N ILE A 300 -8.65 2.76 -8.77
CA ILE A 300 -10.01 2.59 -8.23
C ILE A 300 -11.03 3.55 -8.85
N ALA A 301 -10.57 4.59 -9.52
CA ALA A 301 -11.40 5.56 -10.22
C ALA A 301 -11.81 4.98 -11.57
N LEU A 302 -12.80 4.09 -11.55
CA LEU A 302 -13.30 3.42 -12.75
C LEU A 302 -14.77 3.76 -13.01
N ARG A 303 -15.10 3.84 -14.29
CA ARG A 303 -16.47 3.98 -14.78
C ARG A 303 -16.84 2.84 -15.74
N PRO A 304 -18.13 2.54 -15.88
CA PRO A 304 -18.60 1.62 -16.91
C PRO A 304 -18.27 2.16 -18.29
N ARG A 305 -17.81 1.29 -19.18
CA ARG A 305 -17.48 1.67 -20.56
C ARG A 305 -18.73 2.08 -21.34
N GLY A 306 -18.66 3.21 -22.05
CA GLY A 306 -19.78 3.72 -22.84
C GLY A 306 -19.98 3.04 -24.21
N ASP A 307 -19.00 2.25 -24.66
CA ASP A 307 -19.04 1.49 -25.91
C ASP A 307 -19.66 0.09 -25.73
N VAL A 308 -19.75 -0.43 -24.51
CA VAL A 308 -20.43 -1.68 -24.21
C VAL A 308 -21.94 -1.48 -24.23
N ARG A 309 -22.62 -2.18 -25.15
CA ARG A 309 -24.07 -2.08 -25.37
C ARG A 309 -24.69 -3.45 -25.59
N GLY A 310 -25.94 -3.58 -25.18
CA GLY A 310 -26.76 -4.75 -25.47
C GLY A 310 -27.07 -4.89 -26.96
N ALA A 311 -27.67 -6.02 -27.33
CA ALA A 311 -28.04 -6.36 -28.70
C ALA A 311 -29.03 -5.36 -29.33
N ASP A 312 -29.79 -4.63 -28.52
CA ASP A 312 -30.73 -3.58 -28.91
C ASP A 312 -30.15 -2.15 -28.80
N GLY A 313 -28.86 -2.03 -28.47
CA GLY A 313 -28.18 -0.75 -28.27
C GLY A 313 -28.28 -0.19 -26.84
N THR A 314 -28.94 -0.88 -25.92
CA THR A 314 -29.10 -0.45 -24.52
C THR A 314 -27.73 -0.31 -23.83
N PRO A 315 -27.41 0.87 -23.25
CA PRO A 315 -26.17 1.09 -22.51
C PRO A 315 -26.21 0.44 -21.11
N LEU A 316 -25.04 0.28 -20.48
CA LEU A 316 -24.91 -0.25 -19.11
C LEU A 316 -25.64 0.59 -18.05
N LEU A 317 -25.71 1.91 -18.25
CA LEU A 317 -26.36 2.87 -17.35
C LEU A 317 -27.63 3.44 -17.98
N ASP A 318 -28.69 3.62 -17.19
CA ASP A 318 -29.94 4.27 -17.60
C ASP A 318 -29.79 5.80 -17.74
N ASP A 319 -30.87 6.48 -18.14
CA ASP A 319 -30.90 7.93 -18.32
C ASP A 319 -30.65 8.73 -17.02
N THR A 320 -30.74 8.08 -15.86
CA THR A 320 -30.41 8.66 -14.54
C THR A 320 -28.99 8.34 -14.10
N GLY A 321 -28.21 7.65 -14.94
CA GLY A 321 -26.87 7.20 -14.66
C GLY A 321 -26.81 5.99 -13.72
N ARG A 322 -27.89 5.24 -13.54
CA ARG A 322 -27.92 4.05 -12.67
C ARG A 322 -27.71 2.75 -13.45
N PRO A 323 -27.11 1.71 -12.84
CA PRO A 323 -26.98 0.41 -13.47
C PRO A 323 -28.34 -0.16 -13.89
N GLN A 324 -28.43 -0.69 -15.11
CA GLN A 324 -29.63 -1.36 -15.62
C GLN A 324 -29.31 -2.75 -16.19
N VAL A 325 -30.36 -3.52 -16.45
CA VAL A 325 -30.25 -4.82 -17.12
C VAL A 325 -29.93 -4.61 -18.60
N VAL A 326 -28.95 -5.36 -19.11
CA VAL A 326 -28.55 -5.29 -20.52
C VAL A 326 -28.53 -6.69 -21.11
N SER A 327 -29.27 -6.90 -22.20
CA SER A 327 -29.34 -8.18 -22.92
C SER A 327 -28.41 -8.19 -24.13
N PHE A 328 -27.64 -9.26 -24.30
CA PHE A 328 -26.67 -9.46 -25.39
C PHE A 328 -27.12 -10.50 -26.43
N GLY A 329 -28.36 -10.98 -26.31
CA GLY A 329 -28.97 -11.97 -27.21
C GLY A 329 -28.47 -13.40 -27.00
N GLU A 330 -27.16 -13.59 -26.81
CA GLU A 330 -26.53 -14.90 -26.56
C GLU A 330 -25.48 -14.82 -25.43
N ASP A 331 -25.35 -15.89 -24.64
CA ASP A 331 -24.40 -15.98 -23.53
C ASP A 331 -22.94 -15.70 -23.96
N ALA A 332 -22.57 -16.13 -25.17
CA ALA A 332 -21.20 -15.95 -25.70
C ALA A 332 -20.83 -14.50 -25.99
N HIS A 333 -21.82 -13.60 -26.10
CA HIS A 333 -21.61 -12.18 -26.33
C HIS A 333 -21.62 -11.36 -25.03
N VAL A 334 -21.86 -11.99 -23.88
CA VAL A 334 -21.83 -11.29 -22.59
C VAL A 334 -20.38 -10.98 -22.20
N PRO A 335 -19.99 -9.70 -22.10
CA PRO A 335 -18.64 -9.33 -21.71
C PRO A 335 -18.37 -9.74 -20.26
N HIS A 336 -17.11 -10.03 -19.95
CA HIS A 336 -16.67 -10.36 -18.62
C HIS A 336 -16.89 -9.18 -17.67
N TRP A 337 -17.81 -9.37 -16.72
CA TRP A 337 -18.30 -8.36 -15.78
C TRP A 337 -17.19 -7.58 -15.05
N ARG A 338 -16.05 -8.25 -14.81
CA ARG A 338 -14.93 -7.66 -14.10
C ARG A 338 -14.00 -6.90 -15.05
N ASP A 339 -13.61 -7.48 -16.17
CA ASP A 339 -12.42 -6.99 -16.90
C ASP A 339 -12.77 -6.21 -18.17
N GLU A 340 -13.95 -6.42 -18.73
CA GLU A 340 -14.36 -5.82 -20.01
C GLU A 340 -15.39 -4.70 -19.85
N LEU A 341 -15.92 -4.49 -18.65
CA LEU A 341 -16.95 -3.46 -18.40
C LEU A 341 -16.41 -2.11 -17.94
N TRP A 342 -15.16 -2.04 -17.53
CA TRP A 342 -14.63 -0.89 -16.77
C TRP A 342 -13.47 -0.23 -17.49
N GLU A 343 -13.42 1.09 -17.41
CA GLU A 343 -12.31 1.91 -17.88
C GLU A 343 -11.93 2.95 -16.83
N ALA A 344 -10.71 3.48 -16.92
CA ALA A 344 -10.25 4.57 -16.07
C ALA A 344 -11.14 5.81 -16.24
N ASP A 345 -11.43 6.47 -15.11
CA ASP A 345 -12.22 7.69 -15.04
C ASP A 345 -11.39 8.81 -14.39
N PRO A 346 -10.68 9.63 -15.20
CA PRO A 346 -9.87 10.73 -14.70
C PRO A 346 -10.68 11.81 -13.95
N VAL A 347 -11.98 11.93 -14.22
CA VAL A 347 -12.85 12.88 -13.51
C VAL A 347 -13.12 12.35 -12.10
N LEU A 348 -13.50 11.08 -11.98
CA LEU A 348 -13.68 10.43 -10.68
C LEU A 348 -12.37 10.39 -9.88
N GLU A 349 -11.23 10.16 -10.53
CA GLU A 349 -9.91 10.19 -9.87
C GLU A 349 -9.69 11.52 -9.15
N ARG A 350 -9.93 12.63 -9.84
CA ARG A 350 -9.80 13.98 -9.27
C ARG A 350 -10.84 14.26 -8.20
N GLN A 351 -12.06 13.77 -8.37
CA GLN A 351 -13.08 13.87 -7.33
C GLN A 351 -12.63 13.16 -6.05
N LEU A 352 -12.15 11.91 -6.14
CA LEU A 352 -11.73 11.14 -4.98
C LEU A 352 -10.52 11.76 -4.26
N LEU A 353 -9.54 12.28 -5.03
CA LEU A 353 -8.41 13.02 -4.46
C LEU A 353 -8.85 14.34 -3.81
N ALA A 354 -9.78 15.06 -4.41
CA ALA A 354 -10.34 16.28 -3.82
C ALA A 354 -11.09 15.99 -2.51
N GLU A 355 -11.96 14.97 -2.50
CA GLU A 355 -12.67 14.52 -1.30
C GLU A 355 -11.70 14.07 -0.19
N PHE A 356 -10.64 13.35 -0.54
CA PHE A 356 -9.59 12.98 0.40
C PHE A 356 -8.91 14.21 1.00
N LEU A 357 -8.48 15.18 0.18
CA LEU A 357 -7.79 16.39 0.64
C LEU A 357 -8.69 17.29 1.49
N GLU A 358 -9.98 17.41 1.16
CA GLU A 358 -10.93 18.16 1.99
C GLU A 358 -11.16 17.49 3.35
N ARG A 359 -11.31 16.15 3.37
CA ARG A 359 -11.42 15.38 4.61
C ARG A 359 -10.16 15.51 5.47
N ASN A 360 -8.98 15.48 4.84
CA ASN A 360 -7.69 15.68 5.47
C ASN A 360 -7.61 17.07 6.14
N HIS A 361 -7.87 18.13 5.37
CA HIS A 361 -7.90 19.50 5.86
C HIS A 361 -8.89 19.68 7.02
N ALA A 362 -10.11 19.15 6.90
CA ALA A 362 -11.13 19.25 7.95
C ALA A 362 -10.69 18.55 9.25
N TYR A 363 -9.98 17.43 9.15
CA TYR A 363 -9.43 16.74 10.32
C TYR A 363 -8.28 17.54 10.97
N ARG A 364 -7.36 18.07 10.16
CA ARG A 364 -6.21 18.89 10.63
C ARG A 364 -6.62 20.20 11.29
N THR A 365 -7.64 20.86 10.76
CA THR A 365 -8.16 22.11 11.33
C THR A 365 -9.12 21.88 12.49
N GLY A 366 -9.65 20.66 12.63
CA GLY A 366 -10.64 20.31 13.65
C GLY A 366 -12.07 20.70 13.25
N ALA A 367 -12.28 21.03 11.96
CA ALA A 367 -13.60 21.24 11.40
C ALA A 367 -14.42 19.95 11.27
N SER A 368 -13.75 18.78 11.23
CA SER A 368 -14.40 17.48 11.21
C SER A 368 -14.69 16.95 12.62
N GLU A 369 -15.88 16.38 12.84
CA GLU A 369 -16.16 15.58 14.02
C GLU A 369 -15.29 14.32 14.02
N VAL A 370 -14.68 13.99 15.16
CA VAL A 370 -13.85 12.80 15.32
C VAL A 370 -14.54 11.81 16.25
N ALA A 371 -14.93 10.66 15.71
CA ALA A 371 -15.45 9.55 16.50
C ALA A 371 -14.32 8.86 17.26
N TRP A 372 -14.01 9.36 18.46
CA TRP A 372 -12.88 8.93 19.30
C TRP A 372 -13.07 7.54 19.94
N ARG A 373 -13.07 6.49 19.09
CA ARG A 373 -13.10 5.08 19.48
C ARG A 373 -12.30 4.22 18.50
N PRO A 374 -11.77 3.07 18.96
CA PRO A 374 -11.23 2.04 18.10
C PRO A 374 -12.35 1.12 17.61
N SER A 375 -12.16 0.52 16.44
CA SER A 375 -13.06 -0.51 15.92
C SER A 375 -12.29 -1.59 15.17
N SER A 376 -12.72 -2.84 15.29
CA SER A 376 -12.05 -4.01 14.75
C SER A 376 -13.06 -4.92 14.07
N LEU A 377 -12.71 -5.38 12.87
CA LEU A 377 -13.45 -6.37 12.10
C LEU A 377 -12.52 -7.51 11.72
N ALA A 378 -12.86 -8.73 12.13
CA ALA A 378 -12.02 -9.91 11.93
C ALA A 378 -12.78 -11.15 11.45
N HIS A 379 -12.18 -11.86 10.49
CA HIS A 379 -12.62 -13.18 10.02
C HIS A 379 -11.43 -14.11 9.75
N GLY A 380 -11.49 -15.33 10.27
CA GLY A 380 -10.41 -16.33 10.12
C GLY A 380 -9.10 -15.98 10.85
N LEU A 381 -9.01 -14.79 11.46
CA LEU A 381 -7.86 -14.28 12.20
C LEU A 381 -8.31 -13.66 13.54
N PRO A 382 -7.43 -13.60 14.55
CA PRO A 382 -7.75 -12.93 15.82
C PRO A 382 -8.02 -11.44 15.64
N SER A 383 -8.98 -10.90 16.40
CA SER A 383 -9.31 -9.48 16.41
C SER A 383 -8.12 -8.59 16.77
N GLY A 384 -8.00 -7.45 16.10
CA GLY A 384 -6.99 -6.43 16.39
C GLY A 384 -7.38 -5.43 17.45
N TYR A 385 -8.59 -5.57 18.01
CA TYR A 385 -9.13 -4.60 18.96
C TYR A 385 -8.18 -4.38 20.15
N ALA A 386 -7.68 -5.46 20.77
CA ALA A 386 -6.82 -5.35 21.94
C ALA A 386 -5.49 -4.61 21.65
N ALA A 387 -5.01 -4.66 20.41
CA ALA A 387 -3.87 -3.87 19.97
C ALA A 387 -4.27 -2.40 19.79
N MET A 388 -5.38 -2.12 19.11
CA MET A 388 -5.86 -0.74 18.86
C MET A 388 -6.29 -0.01 20.12
N ALA A 389 -6.87 -0.72 21.09
CA ALA A 389 -7.24 -0.17 22.39
C ALA A 389 -6.05 0.45 23.13
N LYS A 390 -4.80 0.03 22.83
CA LYS A 390 -3.58 0.62 23.42
C LYS A 390 -3.21 1.99 22.85
N ALA A 391 -3.87 2.46 21.78
CA ALA A 391 -3.57 3.74 21.15
C ALA A 391 -4.13 4.95 21.91
N ALA A 392 -5.04 4.76 22.87
CA ALA A 392 -5.45 5.80 23.82
C ALA A 392 -6.02 5.15 25.10
N ASP A 393 -5.95 5.86 26.23
CA ASP A 393 -6.54 5.38 27.50
C ASP A 393 -7.99 5.87 27.70
N ASP A 394 -8.41 6.85 26.91
CA ASP A 394 -9.63 7.64 27.07
C ASP A 394 -10.61 7.48 25.91
N TRP A 395 -10.63 6.31 25.27
CA TRP A 395 -11.64 5.97 24.27
C TRP A 395 -13.05 6.13 24.83
N VAL A 396 -13.99 6.67 24.04
CA VAL A 396 -15.41 6.73 24.44
C VAL A 396 -15.99 5.33 24.58
N ASP A 397 -17.13 5.20 25.28
CA ASP A 397 -17.77 3.90 25.53
C ASP A 397 -17.92 3.09 24.23
N VAL A 398 -17.35 1.89 24.28
CA VAL A 398 -17.26 0.99 23.14
C VAL A 398 -18.30 -0.11 23.28
N ASP A 399 -19.15 -0.26 22.26
CA ASP A 399 -20.04 -1.41 22.18
C ASP A 399 -19.27 -2.56 21.53
N ARG A 400 -18.80 -3.50 22.34
CA ARG A 400 -17.99 -4.63 21.87
C ARG A 400 -18.68 -5.48 20.80
N ALA A 401 -20.02 -5.54 20.80
CA ALA A 401 -20.73 -6.30 19.77
C ALA A 401 -20.64 -5.64 18.38
N LEU A 402 -20.45 -4.31 18.35
CA LEU A 402 -20.43 -3.51 17.12
C LEU A 402 -19.04 -2.99 16.74
N ASP A 403 -18.14 -2.89 17.71
CA ASP A 403 -16.79 -2.34 17.55
C ASP A 403 -15.69 -3.41 17.61
N ASP A 404 -16.00 -4.65 18.01
CA ASP A 404 -15.06 -5.77 18.06
C ASP A 404 -15.70 -7.02 17.45
N ILE A 405 -15.96 -6.93 16.13
CA ILE A 405 -16.66 -7.97 15.36
C ILE A 405 -15.67 -9.07 15.00
N GLN A 406 -15.95 -10.31 15.41
CA GLN A 406 -15.05 -11.46 15.28
C GLN A 406 -15.79 -12.75 14.90
N GLY A 407 -15.03 -13.77 14.50
CA GLY A 407 -15.55 -15.09 14.17
C GLY A 407 -16.01 -15.17 12.72
N ASN A 408 -17.31 -15.44 12.52
CA ASN A 408 -17.91 -15.61 11.19
C ASN A 408 -18.48 -14.29 10.65
N ALA A 409 -17.73 -13.19 10.77
CA ALA A 409 -18.13 -11.91 10.20
C ALA A 409 -18.41 -12.05 8.69
N THR A 410 -19.53 -11.50 8.24
CA THR A 410 -20.04 -11.54 6.87
C THR A 410 -19.88 -10.17 6.19
N LEU A 411 -20.21 -10.08 4.90
CA LEU A 411 -20.24 -8.79 4.20
C LEU A 411 -21.32 -7.83 4.72
N GLU A 412 -22.39 -8.35 5.31
CA GLU A 412 -23.40 -7.52 5.97
C GLU A 412 -22.81 -6.85 7.22
N ASP A 413 -22.00 -7.59 7.99
CA ASP A 413 -21.26 -7.04 9.13
C ASP A 413 -20.22 -6.02 8.68
N VAL A 414 -19.53 -6.26 7.55
CA VAL A 414 -18.62 -5.27 6.94
C VAL A 414 -19.35 -3.98 6.61
N ALA A 415 -20.49 -4.06 5.93
CA ALA A 415 -21.27 -2.88 5.55
C ALA A 415 -21.72 -2.11 6.80
N GLY A 416 -22.26 -2.80 7.81
CA GLY A 416 -22.62 -2.19 9.10
C GLY A 416 -21.44 -1.59 9.86
N TRP A 417 -20.28 -2.23 9.79
CA TRP A 417 -19.05 -1.72 10.38
C TRP A 417 -18.57 -0.43 9.71
N LEU A 418 -18.64 -0.35 8.38
CA LEU A 418 -18.26 0.86 7.63
C LEU A 418 -19.22 2.04 7.87
N THR A 419 -20.50 1.79 8.18
CA THR A 419 -21.46 2.86 8.51
C THR A 419 -21.21 3.44 9.90
N ARG A 420 -20.71 2.63 10.84
CA ARG A 420 -20.45 3.03 12.22
C ARG A 420 -19.19 3.91 12.30
N PRO A 421 -19.26 5.16 12.79
CA PRO A 421 -18.08 6.03 12.80
C PRO A 421 -17.02 5.58 13.80
N ALA A 422 -15.75 5.49 13.40
CA ALA A 422 -14.62 5.21 14.29
C ALA A 422 -13.33 5.77 13.69
N VAL A 423 -12.55 6.50 14.49
CA VAL A 423 -11.31 7.15 14.05
C VAL A 423 -10.18 6.17 13.82
N LEU A 424 -10.10 5.06 14.56
CA LEU A 424 -9.06 4.04 14.38
C LEU A 424 -9.69 2.68 14.12
N ARG A 425 -9.44 2.14 12.93
CA ARG A 425 -10.06 0.91 12.43
C ARG A 425 -9.01 -0.14 12.13
N THR A 426 -9.31 -1.40 12.43
CA THR A 426 -8.50 -2.53 11.98
C THR A 426 -9.34 -3.57 11.25
N LEU A 427 -8.85 -4.02 10.11
CA LEU A 427 -9.46 -5.06 9.28
C LEU A 427 -8.51 -6.26 9.24
N ARG A 428 -9.00 -7.42 9.68
CA ARG A 428 -8.24 -8.65 9.79
C ARG A 428 -8.94 -9.83 9.13
N ALA A 429 -8.58 -10.10 7.89
CA ALA A 429 -9.12 -11.22 7.11
C ALA A 429 -8.03 -11.80 6.21
N HIS A 430 -8.25 -12.97 5.64
CA HIS A 430 -7.44 -13.38 4.49
C HIS A 430 -7.73 -12.43 3.34
N SER A 431 -6.68 -12.03 2.62
CA SER A 431 -6.80 -11.06 1.55
C SER A 431 -5.90 -11.44 0.39
N ASP A 432 -6.18 -10.82 -0.74
CA ASP A 432 -5.34 -10.72 -1.92
C ASP A 432 -5.32 -9.24 -2.36
N ALA A 433 -4.62 -8.95 -3.46
CA ALA A 433 -4.51 -7.59 -4.01
C ALA A 433 -5.85 -6.88 -4.30
N TRP A 434 -6.96 -7.62 -4.51
CA TRP A 434 -8.28 -7.07 -4.83
C TRP A 434 -9.20 -6.94 -3.61
N GLY A 435 -8.80 -7.43 -2.43
CA GLY A 435 -9.55 -7.22 -1.20
C GLY A 435 -9.55 -8.40 -0.23
N SER A 436 -10.56 -8.45 0.64
CA SER A 436 -10.56 -9.30 1.84
C SER A 436 -11.71 -10.31 1.83
N VAL A 437 -11.48 -11.53 2.33
CA VAL A 437 -12.47 -12.61 2.33
C VAL A 437 -13.06 -12.79 3.73
N PHE A 438 -14.39 -12.76 3.79
CA PHE A 438 -15.23 -12.90 4.97
C PHE A 438 -16.08 -14.17 4.89
N HIS A 439 -16.81 -14.48 5.97
CA HIS A 439 -17.72 -15.61 5.98
C HIS A 439 -18.82 -15.44 4.92
N LYS A 440 -19.19 -16.55 4.29
CA LYS A 440 -20.26 -16.58 3.28
C LYS A 440 -21.62 -16.31 3.94
N GLY A 441 -22.07 -15.06 3.87
CA GLY A 441 -23.39 -14.62 4.30
C GLY A 441 -24.46 -14.61 3.20
N ARG A 442 -25.67 -14.17 3.54
CA ARG A 442 -26.74 -13.92 2.57
C ARG A 442 -26.54 -12.52 1.95
N LEU A 443 -26.29 -12.45 0.65
CA LEU A 443 -26.06 -11.18 -0.04
C LEU A 443 -27.30 -10.28 -0.07
N ALA A 444 -28.51 -10.85 0.01
CA ALA A 444 -29.76 -10.09 0.09
C ALA A 444 -29.78 -9.06 1.26
N GLY A 445 -29.02 -9.31 2.34
CA GLY A 445 -28.90 -8.37 3.46
C GLY A 445 -28.17 -7.07 3.07
N LEU A 446 -27.37 -7.07 2.00
CA LEU A 446 -26.66 -5.87 1.53
C LEU A 446 -27.59 -4.83 0.89
N ALA A 447 -28.75 -5.24 0.37
CA ALA A 447 -29.68 -4.34 -0.31
C ALA A 447 -30.11 -3.15 0.56
N ARG A 448 -30.15 -3.31 1.89
CA ARG A 448 -30.45 -2.20 2.82
C ARG A 448 -29.38 -1.10 2.85
N TYR A 449 -28.17 -1.40 2.37
CA TYR A 449 -27.05 -0.45 2.31
C TYR A 449 -26.81 0.08 0.91
N VAL A 450 -26.95 -0.75 -0.12
CA VAL A 450 -26.61 -0.40 -1.52
C VAL A 450 -27.82 -0.18 -2.43
N GLY A 451 -29.03 -0.41 -1.91
CA GLY A 451 -30.27 -0.38 -2.69
C GLY A 451 -30.48 -1.61 -3.57
N ASP A 452 -31.53 -1.57 -4.39
CA ASP A 452 -31.97 -2.69 -5.23
C ASP A 452 -31.18 -2.84 -6.55
N ALA A 453 -30.44 -1.81 -6.95
CA ALA A 453 -29.61 -1.79 -8.16
C ALA A 453 -28.19 -1.32 -7.81
N PRO A 454 -27.37 -2.19 -7.18
CA PRO A 454 -26.02 -1.82 -6.75
C PRO A 454 -25.11 -1.54 -7.94
N TRP A 455 -24.03 -0.80 -7.69
CA TRP A 455 -23.05 -0.42 -8.70
C TRP A 455 -22.12 -1.58 -9.09
N GLY A 456 -22.64 -2.50 -9.90
CA GLY A 456 -21.95 -3.67 -10.42
C GLY A 456 -22.90 -4.56 -11.22
N TRP A 457 -22.35 -5.47 -12.04
CA TRP A 457 -23.14 -6.41 -12.84
C TRP A 457 -22.72 -7.84 -12.56
N SER A 458 -23.70 -8.73 -12.55
CA SER A 458 -23.48 -10.18 -12.57
C SER A 458 -24.07 -10.77 -13.85
N PRO A 459 -23.39 -11.73 -14.48
CA PRO A 459 -23.93 -12.42 -15.64
C PRO A 459 -25.13 -13.30 -15.22
N ASP A 460 -26.22 -13.19 -15.99
CA ASP A 460 -27.38 -14.07 -15.95
C ASP A 460 -27.73 -14.48 -17.38
N LYS A 461 -27.25 -15.65 -17.80
CA LYS A 461 -27.35 -16.15 -19.19
C LYS A 461 -26.86 -15.08 -20.18
N ALA A 462 -27.68 -14.73 -21.17
CA ALA A 462 -27.41 -13.74 -22.19
C ALA A 462 -27.60 -12.28 -21.71
N SER A 463 -27.55 -12.02 -20.41
CA SER A 463 -27.76 -10.69 -19.86
C SER A 463 -26.77 -10.37 -18.73
N LEU A 464 -26.54 -9.08 -18.54
CA LEU A 464 -25.93 -8.51 -17.34
C LEU A 464 -27.02 -7.88 -16.49
N VAL A 465 -27.08 -8.25 -15.22
CA VAL A 465 -28.07 -7.75 -14.27
C VAL A 465 -27.34 -6.96 -13.17
N PRO A 466 -27.83 -5.77 -12.77
CA PRO A 466 -27.31 -5.03 -11.62
C PRO A 466 -27.31 -5.91 -10.36
N SER A 467 -26.13 -6.31 -9.90
CA SER A 467 -25.97 -7.21 -8.76
C SER A 467 -24.50 -7.30 -8.34
N LEU A 468 -24.28 -7.55 -7.05
CA LEU A 468 -22.97 -7.86 -6.47
C LEU A 468 -22.70 -9.36 -6.34
N ASP A 469 -23.57 -10.24 -6.83
CA ASP A 469 -23.46 -11.70 -6.62
C ASP A 469 -22.15 -12.29 -7.16
N ALA A 470 -21.66 -11.81 -8.31
CA ALA A 470 -20.39 -12.24 -8.88
C ALA A 470 -19.19 -11.72 -8.06
N ALA A 471 -19.21 -10.42 -7.74
CA ALA A 471 -18.18 -9.70 -7.00
C ALA A 471 -18.01 -10.19 -5.55
N CYS A 472 -19.11 -10.29 -4.82
CA CYS A 472 -19.18 -10.68 -3.42
C CYS A 472 -19.21 -12.22 -3.22
N ARG A 473 -19.05 -13.00 -4.29
CA ARG A 473 -19.09 -14.46 -4.24
C ARG A 473 -18.07 -14.98 -3.23
N GLY A 474 -18.51 -15.88 -2.35
CA GLY A 474 -17.65 -16.45 -1.32
C GLY A 474 -17.32 -15.51 -0.16
N GLY A 475 -18.03 -14.37 -0.04
CA GLY A 475 -17.82 -13.41 1.05
C GLY A 475 -16.68 -12.43 0.79
N LYS A 476 -16.35 -12.15 -0.49
CA LYS A 476 -15.29 -11.20 -0.85
C LYS A 476 -15.76 -9.75 -0.65
N LEU A 477 -15.06 -9.01 0.21
CA LEU A 477 -15.07 -7.55 0.23
C LEU A 477 -14.09 -7.09 -0.84
N ASP A 478 -14.62 -6.63 -1.97
CA ASP A 478 -13.85 -6.09 -3.08
C ASP A 478 -14.20 -4.62 -3.35
N TRP A 479 -13.57 -4.08 -4.40
CA TRP A 479 -13.82 -2.74 -4.91
C TRP A 479 -15.30 -2.48 -5.23
N PHE A 480 -16.04 -3.45 -5.77
CA PHE A 480 -17.43 -3.26 -6.18
C PHE A 480 -18.33 -2.98 -4.98
N LEU A 481 -18.19 -3.75 -3.90
CA LEU A 481 -18.96 -3.50 -2.68
C LEU A 481 -18.60 -2.15 -2.05
N LEU A 482 -17.32 -1.82 -1.96
CA LEU A 482 -16.86 -0.54 -1.39
C LEU A 482 -17.38 0.66 -2.20
N GLN A 483 -17.29 0.59 -3.53
CA GLN A 483 -17.82 1.63 -4.41
C GLN A 483 -19.35 1.75 -4.31
N ALA A 484 -20.07 0.62 -4.28
CA ALA A 484 -21.52 0.62 -4.15
C ALA A 484 -21.98 1.26 -2.83
N LEU A 485 -21.29 0.96 -1.71
CA LEU A 485 -21.56 1.58 -0.41
C LEU A 485 -21.29 3.09 -0.43
N TRP A 486 -20.18 3.53 -1.04
CA TRP A 486 -19.85 4.96 -1.17
C TRP A 486 -20.87 5.70 -2.03
N ARG A 487 -21.24 5.17 -3.21
CA ARG A 487 -22.26 5.77 -4.08
C ARG A 487 -23.64 5.84 -3.43
N ALA A 488 -23.97 4.88 -2.57
CA ALA A 488 -25.21 4.88 -1.80
C ALA A 488 -25.17 5.83 -0.58
N GLY A 489 -24.02 6.44 -0.26
CA GLY A 489 -23.84 7.24 0.95
C GLY A 489 -23.93 6.42 2.24
N ALA A 490 -23.66 5.12 2.17
CA ALA A 490 -23.79 4.20 3.28
C ALA A 490 -22.52 4.13 4.15
N THR A 491 -21.37 4.62 3.68
CA THR A 491 -20.15 4.68 4.49
C THR A 491 -20.19 5.87 5.45
N SER A 492 -19.56 5.73 6.62
CA SER A 492 -19.39 6.87 7.52
C SER A 492 -18.59 7.97 6.82
N THR A 493 -19.06 9.21 6.89
CA THR A 493 -18.34 10.39 6.38
C THR A 493 -17.26 10.89 7.33
N LEU A 494 -17.21 10.37 8.56
CA LEU A 494 -16.21 10.76 9.54
C LEU A 494 -14.84 10.13 9.22
N PRO A 495 -13.74 10.87 9.49
CA PRO A 495 -12.39 10.43 9.17
C PRO A 495 -11.99 9.16 9.91
N ALA A 496 -11.26 8.28 9.22
CA ALA A 496 -10.73 7.03 9.78
C ALA A 496 -9.26 6.78 9.41
N PHE A 497 -8.52 6.18 10.34
CA PHE A 497 -7.22 5.57 10.12
C PHE A 497 -7.37 4.05 10.08
N TYR A 498 -6.70 3.38 9.16
CA TYR A 498 -6.85 1.94 8.94
C TYR A 498 -5.56 1.17 9.24
N VAL A 499 -5.69 0.04 9.95
CA VAL A 499 -4.66 -0.99 10.06
C VAL A 499 -5.17 -2.25 9.37
N HIS A 500 -4.70 -2.50 8.15
CA HIS A 500 -5.13 -3.63 7.33
C HIS A 500 -4.14 -4.79 7.43
N THR A 501 -4.49 -5.82 8.19
CA THR A 501 -3.64 -7.00 8.39
C THR A 501 -4.03 -8.13 7.43
N GLY A 502 -4.67 -7.86 6.31
CA GLY A 502 -4.86 -8.87 5.28
C GLY A 502 -3.59 -9.16 4.50
N CYS A 503 -3.40 -10.40 4.05
CA CYS A 503 -2.29 -10.76 3.16
C CYS A 503 -2.41 -10.00 1.83
N GLU A 504 -1.31 -9.47 1.29
CA GLU A 504 -1.31 -8.72 0.02
C GLU A 504 -2.32 -7.54 -0.03
N GLY A 505 -2.80 -7.06 1.13
CA GLY A 505 -3.89 -6.08 1.20
C GLY A 505 -3.58 -4.75 0.52
N ILE A 506 -2.29 -4.37 0.45
CA ILE A 506 -1.81 -3.17 -0.26
C ILE A 506 -1.01 -3.50 -1.54
N SER A 507 -0.97 -4.77 -1.95
CA SER A 507 -0.30 -5.16 -3.18
C SER A 507 -1.05 -4.56 -4.37
N PRO A 508 -0.38 -3.89 -5.33
CA PRO A 508 -1.02 -3.48 -6.57
C PRO A 508 -1.29 -4.72 -7.45
N PRO A 509 -2.53 -4.97 -7.88
CA PRO A 509 -2.81 -5.96 -8.91
C PRO A 509 -1.95 -5.75 -10.15
N GLY A 510 -1.46 -6.83 -10.75
CA GLY A 510 -0.69 -6.74 -11.99
C GLY A 510 0.79 -6.36 -11.84
N SER A 511 1.26 -5.93 -10.66
CA SER A 511 2.65 -5.45 -10.47
C SER A 511 3.75 -6.45 -10.79
N ARG A 512 3.44 -7.76 -10.86
CA ARG A 512 4.43 -8.78 -11.27
C ARG A 512 4.68 -8.83 -12.78
N LYS A 513 3.81 -8.21 -13.59
CA LYS A 513 3.73 -8.44 -15.04
C LYS A 513 3.77 -7.17 -15.85
N HIS A 514 3.57 -6.02 -15.21
CA HIS A 514 3.28 -4.77 -15.87
C HIS A 514 4.00 -3.66 -15.13
N SER A 515 4.57 -2.71 -15.89
CA SER A 515 5.03 -1.44 -15.35
C SER A 515 3.87 -0.67 -14.73
N TRP A 516 4.20 0.23 -13.80
CA TRP A 516 3.22 1.07 -13.11
C TRP A 516 2.31 1.83 -14.07
N THR A 517 2.79 2.29 -15.22
CA THR A 517 1.97 3.06 -16.18
C THR A 517 0.98 2.22 -16.99
N HIS A 518 1.11 0.89 -16.98
CA HIS A 518 0.27 0.01 -17.76
C HIS A 518 -1.20 0.05 -17.29
N PRO A 519 -2.20 0.05 -18.20
CA PRO A 519 -3.61 0.18 -17.80
C PRO A 519 -4.14 -0.91 -16.86
N ALA A 520 -3.51 -2.10 -16.84
CA ALA A 520 -3.88 -3.20 -15.95
C ALA A 520 -3.19 -3.17 -14.57
N TYR A 521 -2.26 -2.23 -14.34
CA TYR A 521 -1.56 -2.07 -13.08
C TYR A 521 -2.47 -1.42 -12.03
N GLY A 522 -2.46 -1.93 -10.80
CA GLY A 522 -3.18 -1.34 -9.67
C GLY A 522 -4.71 -1.38 -9.76
N LEU A 523 -5.30 -1.99 -10.79
CA LEU A 523 -6.74 -1.94 -11.01
C LEU A 523 -7.52 -2.60 -9.87
N ARG A 524 -8.43 -1.84 -9.26
CA ARG A 524 -9.35 -2.24 -8.18
C ARG A 524 -8.62 -2.75 -6.94
N GLN A 525 -7.49 -2.14 -6.63
CA GLN A 525 -6.73 -2.41 -5.41
C GLN A 525 -7.62 -2.23 -4.16
N GLY A 526 -7.66 -3.24 -3.29
CA GLY A 526 -8.63 -3.30 -2.19
C GLY A 526 -8.40 -2.27 -1.06
N ALA A 527 -7.15 -1.98 -0.70
CA ALA A 527 -6.80 -1.02 0.35
C ALA A 527 -6.93 0.44 -0.10
N GLU A 528 -6.61 0.77 -1.36
CA GLU A 528 -6.87 2.09 -1.95
C GLU A 528 -8.38 2.31 -2.03
N ALA A 529 -9.15 1.30 -2.45
CA ALA A 529 -10.61 1.37 -2.42
C ALA A 529 -11.14 1.63 -1.01
N LEU A 530 -10.59 0.96 0.02
CA LEU A 530 -10.94 1.20 1.41
C LEU A 530 -10.55 2.60 1.89
N LEU A 531 -9.37 3.10 1.49
CA LEU A 531 -8.89 4.43 1.84
C LEU A 531 -9.81 5.53 1.29
N PHE A 532 -10.21 5.44 0.03
CA PHE A 532 -11.04 6.48 -0.60
C PHE A 532 -12.53 6.31 -0.30
N PHE A 533 -13.11 5.14 -0.54
CA PHE A 533 -14.55 4.90 -0.36
C PHE A 533 -14.95 4.73 1.12
N GLY A 534 -14.01 4.34 1.98
CA GLY A 534 -14.21 4.16 3.43
C GLY A 534 -13.82 5.37 4.28
N SER A 535 -13.71 6.56 3.70
CA SER A 535 -13.37 7.80 4.42
C SER A 535 -12.04 7.78 5.16
N GLY A 536 -11.06 7.08 4.60
CA GLY A 536 -9.72 6.97 5.16
C GLY A 536 -8.89 8.25 5.05
N LEU A 537 -8.03 8.47 6.03
CA LEU A 537 -6.99 9.51 6.07
C LEU A 537 -5.60 8.91 5.86
N ALA A 538 -5.35 7.75 6.47
CA ALA A 538 -4.18 6.93 6.23
C ALA A 538 -4.48 5.46 6.50
N LEU A 539 -3.72 4.58 5.85
CA LEU A 539 -3.80 3.13 6.00
C LEU A 539 -2.40 2.54 6.08
N VAL A 540 -2.14 1.71 7.09
CA VAL A 540 -0.95 0.86 7.13
C VAL A 540 -1.36 -0.57 6.82
N GLY A 541 -0.69 -1.19 5.87
CA GLY A 541 -1.04 -2.53 5.41
C GLY A 541 0.15 -3.28 4.85
N ARG A 542 -0.03 -4.58 4.60
CA ARG A 542 1.03 -5.46 4.09
C ARG A 542 0.85 -5.87 2.63
N ALA A 543 1.96 -5.99 1.90
CA ALA A 543 2.03 -6.41 0.50
C ALA A 543 2.46 -7.89 0.33
N LYS A 544 2.41 -8.71 1.40
CA LYS A 544 2.75 -10.15 1.39
C LYS A 544 1.71 -11.02 2.09
N VAL A 545 1.72 -12.31 1.77
CA VAL A 545 1.21 -13.42 2.58
C VAL A 545 2.17 -13.77 3.73
N PHE A 546 2.11 -13.04 4.84
CA PHE A 546 2.79 -13.41 6.10
C PHE A 546 1.94 -12.97 7.29
N TYR A 547 1.79 -13.81 8.33
CA TYR A 547 0.97 -13.48 9.50
C TYR A 547 1.78 -12.74 10.55
N ASP A 548 1.72 -11.41 10.50
CA ASP A 548 2.28 -10.52 11.52
C ASP A 548 1.41 -9.27 11.79
N GLU A 549 1.88 -8.38 12.66
CA GLU A 549 1.25 -7.11 12.99
C GLU A 549 2.35 -6.06 13.17
N PRO A 550 2.10 -4.78 12.87
CA PRO A 550 3.09 -3.73 13.06
C PRO A 550 3.30 -3.49 14.56
N ARG A 551 4.27 -4.20 15.16
CA ARG A 551 4.53 -4.17 16.59
C ARG A 551 4.82 -2.75 17.05
N GLY A 552 4.24 -2.37 18.19
CA GLY A 552 4.45 -1.04 18.78
C GLY A 552 3.72 0.12 18.10
N PHE A 553 3.02 -0.13 16.99
CA PHE A 553 2.29 0.91 16.23
C PHE A 553 1.29 1.68 17.10
N ALA A 554 0.32 0.97 17.70
CA ALA A 554 -0.68 1.59 18.58
C ALA A 554 -0.05 2.34 19.77
N SER A 555 0.99 1.76 20.38
CA SER A 555 1.69 2.40 21.49
C SER A 555 2.43 3.68 21.06
N ALA A 556 2.91 3.75 19.82
CA ALA A 556 3.51 4.96 19.27
C ALA A 556 2.45 6.06 19.07
N LEU A 557 1.30 5.71 18.48
CA LEU A 557 0.17 6.64 18.34
C LEU A 557 -0.27 7.21 19.70
N LYS A 558 -0.33 6.38 20.75
CA LYS A 558 -0.63 6.83 22.12
C LYS A 558 0.33 7.91 22.65
N ARG A 559 1.60 7.85 22.26
CA ARG A 559 2.61 8.85 22.62
C ARG A 559 2.54 10.10 21.74
N GLY A 560 1.52 10.20 20.91
CA GLY A 560 1.30 11.32 20.00
C GLY A 560 2.06 11.20 18.69
N ALA A 561 2.67 10.05 18.36
CA ALA A 561 3.38 9.88 17.10
C ALA A 561 2.46 10.06 15.88
N SER A 562 3.00 10.55 14.77
CA SER A 562 2.32 10.51 13.48
C SER A 562 2.14 9.08 13.02
N PHE A 563 1.25 8.88 12.05
CA PHE A 563 0.98 7.57 11.48
C PHE A 563 2.24 6.94 10.84
N GLY A 564 3.05 7.77 10.19
CA GLY A 564 4.36 7.40 9.63
C GLY A 564 5.40 7.10 10.70
N GLU A 565 5.52 7.93 11.75
CA GLU A 565 6.42 7.68 12.88
C GLU A 565 6.05 6.36 13.60
N ALA A 566 4.75 6.05 13.71
CA ALA A 566 4.27 4.80 14.27
C ALA A 566 4.62 3.58 13.41
N TRP A 567 4.58 3.72 12.07
CA TRP A 567 5.06 2.69 11.13
C TRP A 567 6.58 2.51 11.24
N ALA A 568 7.37 3.59 11.22
CA ALA A 568 8.82 3.54 11.36
C ALA A 568 9.26 2.90 12.69
N ARG A 569 8.51 3.11 13.77
CA ARG A 569 8.77 2.45 15.07
C ARG A 569 8.75 0.92 14.98
N TYR A 570 8.00 0.34 14.05
CA TYR A 570 7.99 -1.11 13.85
C TYR A 570 9.38 -1.61 13.47
N PHE A 571 10.06 -0.94 12.53
CA PHE A 571 11.41 -1.29 12.08
C PHE A 571 12.42 -1.22 13.22
N VAL A 572 12.37 -0.17 14.05
CA VAL A 572 13.24 -0.05 15.24
C VAL A 572 13.06 -1.22 16.19
N LEU A 573 11.81 -1.62 16.46
CA LEU A 573 11.53 -2.77 17.33
C LEU A 573 11.96 -4.12 16.73
N GLU A 574 11.87 -4.27 15.41
CA GLU A 574 12.36 -5.46 14.72
C GLU A 574 13.90 -5.50 14.71
N SER A 575 14.59 -4.37 14.57
CA SER A 575 16.07 -4.32 14.55
C SER A 575 16.70 -4.58 15.92
N GLU A 576 16.05 -4.13 17.00
CA GLU A 576 16.45 -4.35 18.39
C GLU A 576 16.21 -5.79 18.88
N ALA A 577 15.55 -6.64 18.09
CA ALA A 577 15.18 -7.97 18.53
C ALA A 577 16.41 -8.91 18.67
N GLU A 578 16.75 -9.24 19.90
CA GLU A 578 17.93 -10.02 20.28
C GLU A 578 17.95 -11.49 19.81
N SER A 579 16.88 -11.99 19.18
CA SER A 579 16.82 -13.39 18.75
C SER A 579 15.87 -13.57 17.57
N TRP A 580 16.19 -14.55 16.72
CA TRP A 580 15.40 -14.89 15.53
C TRP A 580 13.97 -15.31 15.90
N SER A 581 13.76 -15.98 17.04
CA SER A 581 12.42 -16.37 17.50
C SER A 581 11.53 -15.15 17.80
N LYS A 582 12.08 -14.05 18.33
CA LYS A 582 11.34 -12.80 18.62
C LYS A 582 10.81 -12.11 17.36
N VAL A 583 11.37 -12.41 16.19
CA VAL A 583 10.99 -11.83 14.89
C VAL A 583 10.29 -12.84 13.97
N GLY A 584 10.00 -14.05 14.45
CA GLY A 584 9.28 -15.09 13.68
C GLY A 584 10.18 -16.06 12.90
N GLY A 585 11.45 -16.18 13.27
CA GLY A 585 12.43 -17.10 12.67
C GLY A 585 13.00 -16.60 11.35
N ASP A 586 13.57 -17.53 10.57
CA ASP A 586 14.26 -17.28 9.29
C ASP A 586 13.49 -16.28 8.41
N ILE A 587 12.28 -16.67 7.98
CA ILE A 587 11.43 -15.87 7.10
C ILE A 587 10.85 -14.63 7.82
N GLY A 588 10.77 -14.62 9.15
CA GLY A 588 10.17 -13.51 9.90
C GLY A 588 11.10 -12.30 10.08
N ARG A 589 12.42 -12.48 10.03
CA ARG A 589 13.40 -11.45 10.43
C ARG A 589 13.30 -10.09 9.71
N LYS A 590 12.81 -10.09 8.47
CA LYS A 590 12.62 -8.89 7.62
C LYS A 590 11.14 -8.60 7.33
N ARG A 591 10.22 -9.06 8.18
CA ARG A 591 8.76 -8.93 7.94
C ARG A 591 8.26 -7.48 7.93
N SER A 592 9.00 -6.55 8.54
CA SER A 592 8.69 -5.12 8.48
C SER A 592 8.71 -4.57 7.06
N TYR A 593 9.53 -5.12 6.16
CA TYR A 593 9.65 -4.66 4.77
C TYR A 593 8.35 -4.84 3.98
N PHE A 594 7.45 -5.70 4.45
CA PHE A 594 6.18 -5.99 3.78
C PHE A 594 5.14 -4.91 4.05
N TRP A 595 5.39 -3.99 4.99
CA TRP A 595 4.43 -3.00 5.43
C TRP A 595 4.74 -1.63 4.85
N SER A 596 3.71 -0.97 4.32
CA SER A 596 3.76 0.39 3.80
C SER A 596 2.59 1.22 4.30
N VAL A 597 2.72 2.54 4.14
CA VAL A 597 1.69 3.53 4.46
C VAL A 597 1.05 4.07 3.18
N LEU A 598 -0.27 4.07 3.12
CA LEU A 598 -1.08 4.77 2.12
C LEU A 598 -1.79 5.94 2.80
N GLY A 599 -2.14 6.99 2.05
CA GLY A 599 -2.74 8.20 2.59
C GLY A 599 -1.67 9.13 3.20
N ASP A 600 -2.08 9.94 4.17
CA ASP A 600 -1.23 10.97 4.76
C ASP A 600 -0.53 10.47 6.03
N TRP A 601 0.77 10.20 5.92
CA TRP A 601 1.57 9.68 7.02
C TRP A 601 1.82 10.68 8.15
N THR A 602 1.70 11.98 7.89
CA THR A 602 2.08 13.02 8.85
C THR A 602 1.03 13.23 9.94
N LEU A 603 -0.19 12.75 9.71
CA LEU A 603 -1.32 12.90 10.63
C LEU A 603 -1.10 12.14 11.95
N ARG A 604 -1.52 12.78 13.04
CA ARG A 604 -1.54 12.22 14.40
C ARG A 604 -2.97 11.88 14.80
N LEU A 605 -3.16 10.95 15.74
CA LEU A 605 -4.47 10.79 16.37
C LEU A 605 -4.79 12.04 17.20
N ARG A 606 -5.84 12.75 16.81
CA ARG A 606 -6.25 14.01 17.43
C ARG A 606 -7.46 13.77 18.32
N ARG A 607 -7.30 14.07 19.60
CA ARG A 607 -8.43 14.08 20.53
C ARG A 607 -9.42 15.18 20.14
N PRO A 608 -10.74 14.91 20.19
CA PRO A 608 -11.73 15.98 20.11
C PRO A 608 -11.46 17.01 21.21
N THR A 609 -11.38 18.28 20.85
CA THR A 609 -11.40 19.36 21.84
C THR A 609 -12.79 19.38 22.47
N ARG A 610 -12.87 19.11 23.78
CA ARG A 610 -14.12 19.14 24.55
C ARG A 610 -14.70 20.55 24.66
#